data_AF-A0A1I7UIK1-F1
#
_entry.id   AF-A0A1I7UIK1-F1
#
_cell.length_a   1.000
_cell.length_b   1.000
_cell.length_c   1.000
_cell.angle_alpha   90.00
_cell.angle_beta   90.00
_cell.angle_gamma   90.00
#
_symmetry.space_group_name_H-M   'P 1'
#
loop_
_entity.id
_entity.type
_entity.pdbx_description
1 polymer ?
#
loop_
_entity_poly.entity_id
_entity_poly.type
_entity_poly.pdbx_seq_one_letter_code
_entity_poly.pdbx_strand_id
1 'polypeptide(L)'
;MTVSIDEVSVENFHDFVRIYEGNSTTGKLLKSITSQVNHQVLNITTKTVLIVFLTDQSITDRGFHITVKARVVPDDPSMGYGTWTVIRIVGIILIILCLLIIYTRPWIQKRRDQNKTEQQPKPPQEEEPTNLFAD
;
A
#
# COMPACT_ATOMS: atom_id res chain seq x y z
N MET A 1 10.22 19.51 0.95
CA MET A 1 11.33 19.50 1.92
C MET A 1 11.56 20.94 2.36
N THR A 2 12.04 21.18 3.58
CA THR A 2 12.42 22.53 4.02
C THR A 2 13.89 22.56 4.41
N VAL A 3 14.55 23.68 4.11
CA VAL A 3 15.93 23.96 4.49
C VAL A 3 15.92 25.22 5.36
N SER A 4 16.25 25.07 6.64
CA SER A 4 16.43 26.17 7.58
C SER A 4 17.90 26.54 7.62
N ILE A 5 18.21 27.78 7.28
CA ILE A 5 19.54 28.38 7.41
C ILE A 5 19.51 29.09 8.75
N ASP A 6 20.12 28.45 9.75
CA ASP A 6 20.09 28.89 11.14
C ASP A 6 21.24 29.86 11.44
N GLU A 7 22.42 29.64 10.84
CA GLU A 7 23.52 30.61 10.86
C GLU A 7 24.40 30.44 9.62
N VAL A 8 24.89 31.53 9.06
CA VAL A 8 26.03 31.58 8.14
C VAL A 8 26.89 32.78 8.55
N SER A 9 28.20 32.57 8.66
CA SER A 9 29.23 33.58 8.87
C SER A 9 30.46 33.11 8.12
N VAL A 10 30.69 33.68 6.94
CA VAL A 10 31.76 33.32 6.00
C VAL A 10 32.38 34.59 5.44
N GLU A 11 33.57 34.50 4.83
CA GLU A 11 34.23 35.67 4.26
C GLU A 11 33.41 36.35 3.17
N ASN A 12 33.22 37.66 3.32
CA ASN A 12 32.47 38.46 2.37
C ASN A 12 33.13 38.50 0.99
N PHE A 13 32.36 38.08 -0.02
CA PHE A 13 32.70 38.02 -1.44
C PHE A 13 33.70 36.94 -1.88
N HIS A 14 34.25 36.15 -0.96
CA HIS A 14 35.29 35.14 -1.26
C HIS A 14 34.81 33.73 -0.94
N ASP A 15 34.17 33.56 0.22
CA ASP A 15 33.55 32.31 0.62
C ASP A 15 32.07 32.28 0.23
N PHE A 16 31.58 31.09 -0.13
CA PHE A 16 30.19 30.90 -0.54
C PHE A 16 29.58 29.62 0.02
N VAL A 17 28.38 29.75 0.59
CA VAL A 17 27.45 28.64 0.78
C VAL A 17 26.38 28.71 -0.29
N ARG A 18 26.35 27.70 -1.17
CA ARG A 18 25.37 27.60 -2.27
C ARG A 18 24.44 26.42 -2.04
N ILE A 19 23.14 26.66 -2.25
CA ILE A 19 22.09 25.68 -2.07
C ILE A 19 21.39 25.48 -3.41
N TYR A 20 21.44 24.25 -3.92
CA TYR A 20 20.85 23.85 -5.20
C TYR A 20 19.69 22.88 -4.99
N GLU A 21 18.66 23.03 -5.81
CA GLU A 21 17.54 22.09 -5.90
C GLU A 21 17.96 20.87 -6.72
N GLY A 22 17.99 19.68 -6.10
CA GLY A 22 18.43 18.43 -6.72
C GLY A 22 19.71 17.85 -6.09
N ASN A 23 20.40 16.98 -6.82
CA ASN A 23 21.62 16.29 -6.37
C ASN A 23 22.89 16.71 -7.11
N SER A 24 22.84 17.78 -7.91
CA SER A 24 23.97 18.27 -8.72
C SER A 24 23.97 19.79 -8.80
N THR A 25 25.11 20.36 -9.20
CA THR A 25 25.27 21.81 -9.45
C THR A 25 24.60 22.27 -10.75
N THR A 26 24.11 21.35 -11.58
CA THR A 26 23.26 21.66 -12.74
C THR A 26 21.81 21.91 -12.34
N GLY A 27 21.44 21.59 -11.09
CA GLY A 27 20.15 21.94 -10.51
C GLY A 27 19.96 23.44 -10.34
N LYS A 28 18.74 23.86 -10.03
CA LYS A 28 18.42 25.29 -9.83
C LYS A 28 19.12 25.81 -8.58
N LEU A 29 19.93 26.87 -8.71
CA LEU A 29 20.51 27.58 -7.57
C LEU A 29 19.40 28.33 -6.82
N LEU A 30 19.13 27.92 -5.59
CA LEU A 30 18.12 28.54 -4.72
C LEU A 30 18.69 29.72 -3.94
N LYS A 31 19.93 29.58 -3.48
CA LYS A 31 20.60 30.62 -2.68
C LYS A 31 22.11 30.55 -2.85
N SER A 32 22.76 31.70 -2.92
CA SER A 32 24.20 31.89 -2.77
C SER A 32 24.43 32.90 -1.65
N ILE A 33 25.15 32.50 -0.61
CA ILE A 33 25.39 33.29 0.61
C ILE A 33 26.88 33.50 0.73
N THR A 34 27.31 34.74 0.92
CA THR A 34 28.72 35.10 1.07
C THR A 34 28.95 35.97 2.30
N SER A 35 27.93 36.15 3.15
CA SER A 35 28.03 37.02 4.33
C SER A 35 27.14 36.49 5.44
N GLN A 36 26.94 37.29 6.49
CA GLN A 36 26.19 36.86 7.65
C GLN A 36 24.69 36.67 7.37
N VAL A 37 24.15 35.53 7.78
CA VAL A 37 22.70 35.24 7.79
C VAL A 37 22.36 34.53 9.10
N ASN A 38 21.34 34.99 9.82
CA ASN A 38 20.96 34.43 11.13
C ASN A 38 19.62 33.67 11.13
N HIS A 39 18.78 33.83 10.11
CA HIS A 39 17.58 33.00 9.96
C HIS A 39 16.99 33.15 8.56
N GLN A 40 16.92 32.07 7.79
CA GLN A 40 16.17 32.03 6.53
C GLN A 40 15.66 30.62 6.27
N VAL A 41 14.41 30.50 5.81
CA VAL A 41 13.84 29.19 5.42
C VAL A 41 13.60 29.15 3.92
N LEU A 42 13.99 28.05 3.29
CA LEU A 42 13.75 27.73 1.88
C LEU A 42 12.83 26.52 1.77
N ASN A 43 11.86 26.61 0.87
CA ASN A 43 11.00 25.49 0.48
C ASN A 43 11.58 24.83 -0.76
N ILE A 44 11.84 23.52 -0.67
CA ILE A 44 12.39 22.71 -1.76
C ILE A 44 11.33 21.70 -2.21
N THR A 45 11.11 21.65 -3.52
CA THR A 45 10.09 20.76 -4.12
C THR A 45 10.65 19.38 -4.44
N THR A 46 11.94 19.29 -4.72
CA THR A 46 12.63 18.02 -4.96
C THR A 46 12.83 17.19 -3.69
N LYS A 47 13.16 15.91 -3.91
CA LYS A 47 13.49 14.95 -2.85
C LYS A 47 14.94 15.08 -2.36
N THR A 48 15.76 15.85 -3.06
CA THR A 48 17.19 16.02 -2.80
C THR A 48 17.56 17.50 -2.85
N VAL A 49 18.51 17.88 -2.02
CA VAL A 49 19.13 19.20 -2.00
C VAL A 49 20.65 19.01 -1.99
N LEU A 50 21.37 19.84 -2.73
CA LEU A 50 22.82 19.89 -2.71
C LEU A 50 23.25 21.20 -2.06
N ILE A 51 24.08 21.08 -1.02
CA ILE A 51 24.72 22.22 -0.35
C ILE A 51 26.21 22.16 -0.68
N VAL A 52 26.74 23.23 -1.27
CA VAL A 52 28.15 23.36 -1.65
C VAL A 52 28.76 24.50 -0.86
N PHE A 53 29.85 24.22 -0.14
CA PHE A 53 30.67 25.22 0.52
C PHE A 53 31.96 25.41 -0.29
N LEU A 54 32.23 26.65 -0.69
CA LEU A 54 33.41 27.06 -1.46
C LEU A 54 34.15 28.10 -0.65
N THR A 55 35.46 27.91 -0.49
CA THR A 55 36.33 28.84 0.25
C THR A 55 37.64 29.00 -0.50
N ASP A 56 38.34 30.10 -0.26
CA ASP A 56 39.70 30.30 -0.75
C ASP A 56 40.76 29.91 0.29
N GLN A 57 41.98 30.42 0.14
CA GLN A 57 43.11 30.07 1.03
C GLN A 57 43.32 31.09 2.16
N SER A 58 42.43 32.06 2.31
CA SER A 58 42.53 33.18 3.24
C SER A 58 41.28 33.32 4.13
N ILE A 59 41.30 34.34 4.99
CA ILE A 59 40.27 34.79 5.97
C ILE A 59 39.15 33.77 6.26
N THR A 60 39.16 33.22 7.48
CA THR A 60 38.11 32.29 7.95
C THR A 60 37.13 32.98 8.90
N ASP A 61 35.89 32.50 8.93
CA ASP A 61 34.86 32.89 9.92
C ASP A 61 34.15 31.64 10.49
N ARG A 62 33.09 31.80 11.30
CA ARG A 62 32.46 30.73 12.10
C ARG A 62 31.88 29.57 11.28
N GLY A 63 31.59 29.76 9.99
CA GLY A 63 31.03 28.74 9.11
C GLY A 63 29.52 28.83 9.01
N PHE A 64 28.82 27.68 8.97
CA PHE A 64 27.37 27.64 8.78
C PHE A 64 26.69 26.53 9.59
N HIS A 65 25.42 26.79 9.96
CA HIS A 65 24.49 25.84 10.56
C HIS A 65 23.22 25.80 9.70
N ILE A 66 22.96 24.64 9.08
CA ILE A 66 21.81 24.45 8.18
C ILE A 66 21.10 23.15 8.56
N THR A 67 19.79 23.24 8.81
CA THR A 67 18.92 22.11 9.11
C THR A 67 18.05 21.76 7.91
N VAL A 68 18.11 20.51 7.43
CA VAL A 68 17.25 20.00 6.36
C VAL A 68 16.18 19.09 6.94
N LYS A 69 14.90 19.42 6.69
CA LYS A 69 13.75 18.60 7.09
C LYS A 69 13.04 18.04 5.85
N ALA A 70 13.19 16.74 5.64
CA ALA A 70 12.40 16.03 4.64
C ALA A 70 10.94 15.94 5.09
N ARG A 71 10.01 16.03 4.14
CA ARG A 71 8.62 15.67 4.41
C ARG A 71 8.51 14.18 4.16
N VAL A 72 8.25 13.40 5.21
CA VAL A 72 7.81 12.02 5.04
C VAL A 72 6.46 12.08 4.34
N VAL A 73 6.40 11.58 3.10
CA VAL A 73 5.12 11.17 2.51
C VAL A 73 4.88 9.80 3.13
N PRO A 74 3.87 9.63 4.01
CA PRO A 74 3.50 8.30 4.46
C PRO A 74 3.30 7.45 3.22
N ASP A 75 3.86 6.23 3.21
CA ASP A 75 3.60 5.28 2.12
C ASP A 75 2.11 5.30 1.84
N ASP A 76 1.75 5.59 0.59
CA ASP A 76 0.35 5.69 0.21
C ASP A 76 -0.34 4.41 0.68
N PRO A 77 -1.36 4.51 1.56
CA PRO A 77 -2.09 3.34 2.02
C PRO A 77 -2.57 2.46 0.85
N SER A 78 -2.81 3.05 -0.33
CA SER A 78 -3.21 2.34 -1.55
C SER A 78 -2.19 1.28 -2.01
N MET A 79 -0.91 1.44 -1.68
CA MET A 79 0.16 0.54 -2.11
C MET A 79 0.16 -0.79 -1.34
N GLY A 80 -0.48 -0.83 -0.15
CA GLY A 80 -0.64 -2.04 0.68
C GLY A 80 -2.03 -2.68 0.62
N TYR A 81 -3.07 -1.92 0.26
CA TYR A 81 -4.44 -2.44 0.20
C TYR A 81 -4.68 -3.37 -0.99
N GLY A 82 -3.97 -3.22 -2.10
CA GLY A 82 -4.18 -4.04 -3.29
C GLY A 82 -3.97 -5.54 -3.05
N THR A 83 -2.84 -5.93 -2.47
CA THR A 83 -2.48 -7.35 -2.34
C THR A 83 -3.26 -8.05 -1.23
N TRP A 84 -3.38 -7.43 -0.05
CA TRP A 84 -4.08 -8.03 1.09
C TRP A 84 -5.59 -8.08 0.93
N THR A 85 -6.19 -7.09 0.28
CA THR A 85 -7.64 -7.09 0.02
C THR A 85 -8.00 -8.19 -0.98
N VAL A 86 -7.20 -8.36 -2.03
CA VAL A 86 -7.39 -9.45 -3.00
C VAL A 86 -7.23 -10.81 -2.32
N ILE A 87 -6.21 -11.02 -1.49
CA ILE A 87 -6.05 -12.27 -0.72
C ILE A 87 -7.26 -12.55 0.18
N ARG A 88 -7.78 -11.53 0.87
CA ARG A 88 -8.97 -11.68 1.72
C ARG A 88 -10.24 -12.00 0.92
N ILE A 89 -10.47 -11.33 -0.21
CA ILE A 89 -11.62 -11.58 -1.09
C ILE A 89 -11.58 -13.00 -1.65
N VAL A 90 -10.43 -13.44 -2.15
CA VAL A 90 -10.24 -14.80 -2.67
C VAL A 90 -10.49 -15.83 -1.56
N GLY A 91 -9.99 -15.61 -0.34
CA GLY A 91 -10.26 -16.46 0.80
C GLY A 91 -11.75 -16.59 1.12
N ILE A 92 -12.48 -15.47 1.14
CA ILE A 92 -13.94 -15.45 1.39
C ILE A 92 -14.70 -16.21 0.28
N ILE A 93 -14.34 -16.00 -0.98
CA ILE A 93 -14.96 -16.70 -2.12
C ILE A 93 -14.75 -18.21 -2.00
N LEU A 94 -13.54 -18.66 -1.66
CA LEU A 94 -13.25 -20.09 -1.48
C LEU A 94 -14.06 -20.70 -0.33
N ILE A 95 -14.23 -19.98 0.78
CA ILE A 95 -15.05 -20.41 1.92
C ILE A 95 -16.52 -20.53 1.50
N ILE A 96 -17.07 -19.55 0.79
CA ILE A 96 -18.45 -19.58 0.30
C ILE A 96 -18.66 -20.75 -0.66
N LEU A 97 -17.73 -20.97 -1.60
CA LEU A 97 -17.79 -22.11 -2.53
C LEU A 97 -17.74 -23.45 -1.78
N CYS A 98 -16.87 -23.58 -0.76
CA CYS A 98 -16.82 -24.78 0.08
C CYS A 98 -18.15 -25.02 0.82
N LEU A 99 -18.75 -23.98 1.40
CA LEU A 99 -20.02 -24.09 2.11
C LEU A 99 -21.17 -24.46 1.16
N LEU A 100 -21.21 -23.91 -0.05
CA LEU A 100 -22.19 -24.28 -1.07
C LEU A 100 -22.04 -25.74 -1.51
N ILE A 101 -20.81 -26.23 -1.66
CA ILE A 101 -20.54 -27.65 -1.97
C ILE A 101 -21.04 -28.52 -0.81
N ILE A 102 -20.69 -28.20 0.43
CA ILE A 102 -21.12 -28.95 1.63
C ILE A 102 -22.65 -28.97 1.75
N TYR A 103 -23.31 -27.83 1.54
CA TYR A 103 -24.77 -27.71 1.64
C TYR A 103 -25.51 -28.50 0.55
N THR A 104 -25.00 -28.49 -0.68
CA THR A 104 -25.64 -29.19 -1.81
C THR A 104 -25.39 -30.70 -1.79
N ARG A 105 -24.31 -31.18 -1.16
CA ARG A 105 -23.97 -32.62 -1.10
C ARG A 105 -25.08 -33.50 -0.51
N PRO A 106 -25.62 -33.25 0.70
CA PRO A 106 -26.71 -34.06 1.26
C PRO A 106 -27.99 -33.99 0.43
N TRP A 107 -28.29 -32.80 -0.10
CA TRP A 107 -29.49 -32.57 -0.91
C TRP A 107 -29.45 -33.31 -2.25
N ILE A 108 -28.29 -33.33 -2.92
CA ILE A 108 -28.06 -34.09 -4.15
C ILE A 108 -28.12 -35.60 -3.87
N GLN A 109 -27.55 -36.05 -2.74
CA GLN A 109 -27.58 -37.46 -2.35
C GLN A 109 -29.02 -37.96 -2.13
N LYS A 110 -29.82 -37.25 -1.33
CA LYS A 110 -31.22 -37.62 -1.07
C LYS A 110 -32.04 -37.76 -2.36
N ARG A 111 -31.86 -36.84 -3.32
CA ARG A 111 -32.53 -36.94 -4.63
C ARG A 111 -32.08 -38.15 -5.45
N ARG A 112 -30.80 -38.52 -5.37
CA ARG A 112 -30.26 -39.70 -6.08
C ARG A 112 -30.85 -41.00 -5.53
N ASP A 113 -31.07 -41.06 -4.21
CA ASP A 113 -31.63 -42.24 -3.55
C ASP A 113 -33.14 -42.41 -3.86
N GLN A 114 -33.89 -41.30 -3.96
CA GLN A 114 -35.29 -41.32 -4.39
C GLN A 114 -35.45 -41.84 -5.84
N ASN A 115 -34.64 -41.33 -6.78
CA ASN A 115 -34.70 -41.80 -8.17
C ASN A 115 -34.36 -43.31 -8.31
N LYS A 116 -33.48 -43.86 -7.46
CA LYS A 116 -33.20 -45.30 -7.44
C LYS A 116 -34.36 -46.12 -6.90
N THR A 117 -35.10 -45.58 -5.94
CA THR A 117 -36.27 -46.24 -5.32
C THR A 117 -37.45 -46.26 -6.30
N GLU A 118 -37.63 -45.19 -7.08
CA GLU A 118 -38.67 -45.10 -8.12
C GLU A 118 -38.37 -45.99 -9.34
N GLN A 119 -37.10 -46.29 -9.62
CA GLN A 119 -36.70 -47.20 -10.71
C GLN A 119 -36.73 -48.68 -10.32
N GLN A 120 -36.91 -49.04 -9.04
CA GLN A 120 -37.08 -50.44 -8.64
C GLN A 120 -38.49 -50.94 -9.05
N PRO A 121 -38.60 -52.08 -9.77
CA PRO A 121 -39.90 -52.61 -10.16
C PRO A 121 -40.72 -53.02 -8.93
N LYS A 122 -42.01 -52.66 -8.94
CA LYS A 122 -42.95 -52.92 -7.83
C LYS A 122 -43.07 -54.44 -7.60
N PRO A 123 -43.03 -54.93 -6.34
CA PRO A 123 -43.19 -56.35 -6.06
C PRO A 123 -44.61 -56.83 -6.46
N PRO A 124 -44.76 -58.12 -6.84
CA PRO A 124 -46.05 -58.67 -7.25
C PRO A 124 -47.11 -58.47 -6.16
N GLN A 125 -48.32 -58.05 -6.55
CA GLN A 125 -49.45 -57.90 -5.65
C GLN A 125 -49.98 -59.30 -5.31
N GLU A 126 -50.06 -59.62 -4.03
CA GLU A 126 -50.65 -60.87 -3.52
C GLU A 126 -52.18 -60.70 -3.50
N GLU A 127 -52.90 -61.50 -4.30
CA GLU A 127 -54.36 -61.39 -4.47
C GLU A 127 -55.11 -61.90 -3.22
N GLU A 128 -55.98 -61.05 -2.68
CA GLU A 128 -56.77 -61.31 -1.47
C GLU A 128 -58.01 -62.18 -1.80
N PRO A 129 -58.28 -63.28 -1.07
CA PRO A 129 -59.36 -64.20 -1.42
C PRO A 129 -60.74 -63.64 -1.06
N THR A 130 -61.58 -63.48 -2.10
CA THR A 130 -62.98 -63.08 -2.01
C THR A 130 -63.81 -64.11 -1.22
N ASN A 131 -64.24 -63.76 -0.01
CA ASN A 131 -65.19 -64.57 0.75
C ASN A 131 -66.59 -64.43 0.15
N LEU A 132 -67.06 -65.54 -0.43
CA LEU A 132 -68.46 -65.83 -0.76
C LEU A 132 -69.27 -66.10 0.53
N PHE A 133 -70.60 -66.23 0.37
CA PHE A 133 -71.68 -66.54 1.34
C PHE A 133 -72.45 -65.27 1.79
N ALA A 134 -73.59 -64.96 1.14
CA ALA A 134 -74.98 -65.43 1.40
C ALA A 134 -75.56 -64.74 2.66
N ASP A 135 -76.76 -64.14 2.70
CA ASP A 135 -78.01 -64.22 1.93
C ASP A 135 -78.71 -62.83 2.01
#